data_AF-A0A6H5GUG8-F1
#
_entry.id   AF-A0A6H5GUG8-F1
#
_cell.length_a   1.000
_cell.length_b   1.000
_cell.length_c   1.000
_cell.angle_alpha   90.00
_cell.angle_beta   90.00
_cell.angle_gamma   90.00
#
_symmetry.space_group_name_H-M   'P 1'
#
loop_
_entity.id
_entity.type
_entity.pdbx_description
1 polymer ?
#
loop_
_entity_poly.entity_id
_entity_poly.type
_entity_poly.pdbx_seq_one_letter_code
_entity_poly.pdbx_strand_id
1 'polypeptide(L)' 'FVPLCESMIGGMSVKPGDAVQGLNGKTVVVEDTHLEGRIIMMDPVAYSNAVHPCLVTTVATLT' A
#
# COMPACT_ATOMS: atom_id res chain seq x y z
N PHE A 1 -8.16 10.00 0.87
CA PHE A 1 -6.73 9.98 1.23
C PHE A 1 -5.91 9.69 -0.02
N VAL A 2 -4.77 10.35 -0.21
CA VAL A 2 -3.94 10.18 -1.42
C VAL A 2 -2.50 9.87 -0.98
N PRO A 3 -2.04 8.60 -1.03
CA PRO A 3 -0.64 8.27 -0.78
C PRO A 3 0.20 8.77 -1.97
N LEU A 4 1.28 9.50 -1.69
CA LEU A 4 2.17 10.08 -2.70
C LEU A 4 3.60 9.63 -2.40
N CYS A 5 4.17 8.80 -3.28
CA CYS A 5 5.53 8.28 -3.18
C CYS A 5 6.08 8.04 -4.58
N GLU A 6 7.41 7.90 -4.71
CA GLU A 6 8.06 7.44 -5.93
C GLU A 6 8.46 5.96 -5.81
N SER A 7 8.33 5.21 -6.92
CA SER A 7 8.79 3.83 -7.04
C SER A 7 10.13 3.84 -7.77
N MET A 8 11.23 3.73 -7.02
CA MET A 8 12.60 3.90 -7.54
C MET A 8 13.53 2.78 -7.10
N ILE A 9 14.53 2.49 -7.94
CA ILE A 9 15.58 1.50 -7.68
C ILE A 9 16.73 2.14 -6.91
N GLY A 10 17.19 1.50 -5.84
CA GLY A 10 18.28 1.96 -5.00
C GLY A 10 18.64 0.92 -3.94
N GLY A 11 19.71 1.17 -3.18
CA GLY A 11 20.21 0.22 -2.16
C GLY A 11 19.24 -0.02 -0.99
N MET A 12 18.28 0.88 -0.79
CA MET A 12 17.23 0.77 0.24
C MET A 12 15.84 0.47 -0.35
N SER A 13 15.75 0.10 -1.63
CA SER A 13 14.48 -0.26 -2.24
C SER A 13 13.91 -1.54 -1.60
N VAL A 14 12.58 -1.65 -1.66
CA VAL A 14 11.87 -2.87 -1.30
C VAL A 14 12.34 -3.99 -2.22
N LYS A 15 12.58 -5.17 -1.65
CA LYS A 15 13.02 -6.35 -2.39
C LYS A 15 11.89 -7.37 -2.48
N PRO A 16 11.82 -8.15 -3.58
CA PRO A 16 10.99 -9.34 -3.61
C PRO A 16 11.32 -10.27 -2.43
N GLY A 17 10.31 -10.69 -1.69
CA GLY A 17 10.40 -11.47 -0.45
C GLY A 17 10.39 -10.65 0.83
N ASP A 18 10.49 -9.31 0.77
CA ASP A 18 10.37 -8.47 1.97
C ASP A 18 8.95 -8.55 2.53
N ALA A 19 8.83 -8.62 3.87
CA ALA A 19 7.56 -8.64 4.57
C ALA A 19 7.26 -7.24 5.14
N VAL A 20 6.19 -6.61 4.67
CA VAL A 20 5.75 -5.27 5.10
C VAL A 20 4.52 -5.38 5.99
N GLN A 21 4.48 -4.62 7.08
CA GLN A 21 3.34 -4.55 7.99
C GLN A 21 2.51 -3.31 7.67
N GLY A 22 1.22 -3.50 7.39
CA GLY A 22 0.30 -2.39 7.16
C GLY A 22 -0.31 -1.85 8.46
N LEU A 23 -0.98 -0.71 8.36
CA LEU A 23 -1.59 0.00 9.49
C LEU A 23 -2.69 -0.80 10.22
N ASN A 24 -3.25 -1.82 9.56
CA ASN A 24 -4.20 -2.76 10.16
C ASN A 24 -3.53 -3.92 10.95
N GLY A 25 -2.20 -3.90 11.10
CA GLY A 25 -1.41 -4.92 11.80
C GLY A 25 -1.14 -6.19 10.99
N LYS A 26 -1.71 -6.32 9.79
CA LYS A 26 -1.45 -7.48 8.91
C LYS A 26 -0.12 -7.32 8.18
N THR A 27 0.57 -8.43 8.00
CA THR A 27 1.82 -8.50 7.25
C THR A 27 1.55 -9.06 5.85
N VAL A 28 2.14 -8.42 4.83
CA VAL A 28 2.07 -8.81 3.43
C VAL A 28 3.49 -9.05 2.91
N VAL A 29 3.69 -10.13 2.18
CA VAL A 29 4.96 -10.41 1.51
C VAL A 29 4.94 -9.75 0.14
N VAL A 30 5.97 -8.99 -0.18
CA VAL A 30 6.13 -8.36 -1.49
C VAL A 30 6.71 -9.39 -2.45
N GLU A 31 5.89 -10.01 -3.28
CA GLU A 31 6.38 -10.97 -4.29
C GLU A 31 6.92 -10.25 -5.54
N ASP A 32 6.25 -9.17 -5.94
CA ASP A 32 6.63 -8.34 -7.07
C ASP A 32 6.56 -6.85 -6.68
N THR A 33 7.68 -6.15 -6.87
CA THR A 33 7.81 -4.73 -6.54
C THR A 33 7.06 -3.83 -7.53
N HIS A 34 6.66 -4.34 -8.70
CA HIS A 34 5.86 -3.63 -9.71
C HIS A 34 4.34 -3.66 -9.40
N LEU A 35 3.95 -4.37 -8.34
CA LEU A 35 2.58 -4.37 -7.81
C LEU A 35 2.47 -3.46 -6.56
N GLU A 36 3.34 -2.46 -6.45
CA GLU A 36 3.41 -1.52 -5.33
C GLU A 36 2.10 -0.74 -5.14
N GLY A 37 1.37 -0.48 -6.23
CA GLY A 37 0.10 0.22 -6.20
C GLY A 37 -0.92 -0.39 -5.23
N ARG A 38 -0.89 -1.71 -5.03
CA ARG A 38 -1.79 -2.43 -4.11
C ARG A 38 -1.31 -2.31 -2.67
N ILE A 39 -0.01 -2.30 -2.48
CA ILE A 39 0.64 -2.16 -1.17
C ILE A 39 0.39 -0.76 -0.62
N ILE A 40 0.61 0.29 -1.42
CA ILE A 40 0.38 1.68 -0.99
C ILE A 40 -1.09 1.99 -0.65
N MET A 41 -2.04 1.24 -1.22
CA MET A 41 -3.48 1.42 -1.00
C MET A 41 -3.97 0.76 0.31
N MET A 42 -3.19 -0.15 0.89
CA MET A 42 -3.54 -0.84 2.13
C MET A 42 -3.74 0.14 3.29
N ASP A 43 -2.83 1.11 3.44
CA ASP A 43 -2.84 2.07 4.55
C ASP A 43 -3.93 3.15 4.41
N PRO A 44 -4.15 3.80 3.26
CA PRO A 44 -5.27 4.71 3.06
C PRO A 44 -6.63 4.08 3.36
N VAL A 45 -6.82 2.81 2.96
CA VAL A 45 -8.06 2.08 3.24
C VAL A 45 -8.16 1.76 4.73
N ALA A 46 -7.09 1.27 5.36
CA ALA A 46 -7.07 1.01 6.80
C ALA A 46 -7.33 2.29 7.61
N TYR A 47 -6.72 3.40 7.21
CA TYR A 47 -6.92 4.71 7.84
C TYR A 47 -8.34 5.23 7.66
N SER A 48 -8.97 4.98 6.50
CA SER A 48 -10.36 5.37 6.27
C SER A 48 -11.35 4.70 7.23
N ASN A 49 -11.04 3.51 7.74
CA ASN A 49 -11.88 2.87 8.76
C ASN A 49 -11.88 3.66 10.09
N ALA A 50 -10.80 4.38 10.42
CA ALA A 50 -10.70 5.12 11.67
C ALA A 50 -11.68 6.32 11.72
N VAL A 51 -12.03 6.89 10.55
CA VAL A 51 -12.94 8.04 10.43
C VAL A 51 -14.41 7.66 10.24
N HIS A 52 -14.76 6.37 10.25
CA HIS A 52 -16.13 5.85 10.14
C HIS A 52 -16.98 6.48 9.02
N PRO A 53 -16.51 6.49 7.76
CA PRO A 53 -17.28 7.05 6.63
C PRO A 53 -18.44 6.12 6.23
N CYS A 54 -19.51 6.70 5.68
CA CYS A 54 -20.63 5.93 5.12
C CYS A 54 -20.27 5.18 3.82
N LEU A 55 -19.25 5.64 3.10
CA LEU A 55 -18.78 5.06 1.84
C LEU A 55 -17.29 5.34 1.65
N VAL A 56 -16.53 4.34 1.21
CA VAL A 56 -15.13 4.46 0.81
C VAL A 56 -15.02 4.09 -0.67
N THR A 57 -14.42 4.97 -1.48
CA THR A 57 -14.16 4.73 -2.90
C THR A 57 -12.70 5.00 -3.20
N THR A 58 -12.04 4.09 -3.92
CA THR A 58 -10.65 4.21 -4.35
C THR A 58 -10.59 4.23 -5.88
N VAL A 59 -9.64 5.00 -6.41
CA VAL A 59 -9.38 5.09 -7.85
C VAL A 59 -7.89 4.91 -8.04
N ALA A 60 -7.50 4.02 -8.93
CA ALA A 60 -6.12 3.69 -9.21
C ALA A 60 -5.98 3.15 -10.63
N THR A 61 -4.82 3.36 -11.25
CA THR A 61 -4.43 2.74 -12.52
C THR A 61 -3.85 1.34 -12.30
N LEU A 62 -4.46 0.58 -11.38
CA LEU A 62 -4.02 -0.75 -10.98
C LEU A 62 -4.41 -1.79 -12.05
N THR A 63 -3.50 -2.72 -12.33
CA THR A 63 -3.75 -3.93 -13.13
C THR A 63 -3.63 -5.19 -12.29
#